data_AF-A0A2S6THD0-F1
#
_entry.id   AF-A0A2S6THD0-F1
#
_cell.length_a   1.000
_cell.length_b   1.000
_cell.length_c   1.000
_cell.angle_alpha   90.00
_cell.angle_beta   90.00
_cell.angle_gamma   90.00
#
_symmetry.space_group_name_H-M   'P 1'
#
loop_
_entity.id
_entity.type
_entity.pdbx_description
1 polymer ?
#
loop_
_entity_poly.entity_id
_entity_poly.type
_entity_poly.pdbx_seq_one_letter_code
_entity_poly.pdbx_strand_id
1 'polypeptide(L)'
;MPESETYNWESPRGLKSRYGGAYLPLLTGTAALASFTMMVSGTSIGVAVPHVMGAFGVGQDKAQLMATSFYIAMTTSQLLNAWLVGAIGQRRAFSFNLLLFVAASVIGASAEEFGMVVFARVVQGIGAGLIQTQTMLLIFQAFPPERRGTAMGIYAAGLVLAIGVGPALGGAVVEIFGWRYIMFHIIVSQIRKKGY
;
A
#
# COMPACT_ATOMS: atom_id res chain seq x y z
N MET A 1 37.72 13.02 23.53
CA MET A 1 36.63 13.69 22.80
C MET A 1 35.98 12.64 21.92
N PRO A 2 34.73 12.21 22.14
CA PRO A 2 34.07 11.29 21.22
C PRO A 2 33.57 12.09 20.01
N GLU A 3 33.81 11.55 18.83
CA GLU A 3 33.40 12.09 17.53
C GLU A 3 31.93 12.49 17.52
N SER A 4 31.66 13.64 16.92
CA SER A 4 30.32 14.06 16.53
C SER A 4 29.77 13.10 15.49
N GLU A 5 29.17 11.99 15.94
CA GLU A 5 28.27 11.19 15.14
C GLU A 5 27.26 12.15 14.50
N THR A 6 27.29 12.26 13.18
CA THR A 6 26.35 13.07 12.41
C THR A 6 24.94 12.64 12.79
N TYR A 7 24.30 13.42 13.66
CA TYR A 7 22.94 13.14 14.14
C TYR A 7 22.02 13.10 12.94
N ASN A 8 21.69 11.89 12.50
CA ASN A 8 20.87 11.69 11.33
C ASN A 8 19.43 12.08 11.68
N TRP A 9 19.11 13.34 11.43
CA TRP A 9 17.81 13.96 11.70
C TRP A 9 16.68 13.39 10.85
N GLU A 10 17.01 12.58 9.82
CA GLU A 10 16.05 11.78 9.05
C GLU A 10 15.78 10.42 9.71
N SER A 11 16.57 10.01 10.72
CA SER A 11 16.33 8.78 11.45
C SER A 11 15.04 8.88 12.27
N PRO A 12 14.27 7.79 12.40
CA PRO A 12 13.04 7.75 13.21
C PRO A 12 13.25 8.16 14.68
N ARG A 13 14.46 7.94 15.23
CA ARG A 13 14.84 8.40 16.58
C ARG A 13 15.06 9.92 16.62
N GLY A 14 15.64 10.50 15.56
CA GLY A 14 15.80 11.94 15.40
C GLY A 14 14.46 12.69 15.26
N LEU A 15 13.50 12.10 14.55
CA LEU A 15 12.15 12.65 14.41
C LEU A 15 11.34 12.59 15.73
N LYS A 16 11.53 11.54 16.54
CA LYS A 16 10.94 11.43 17.89
C LYS A 16 11.39 12.58 18.81
N SER A 17 12.66 12.98 18.69
CA SER A 17 13.25 14.11 19.42
C SER A 17 12.70 15.47 18.96
N ARG A 18 12.24 15.59 17.71
CA ARG A 18 11.84 16.86 17.10
C ARG A 18 10.32 17.10 17.12
N TYR A 19 9.50 16.05 17.09
CA TYR A 19 8.03 16.13 17.02
C TYR A 19 7.30 15.46 18.20
N GLY A 20 8.01 14.92 19.19
CA GLY A 20 7.45 14.38 20.44
C GLY A 20 7.10 12.88 20.43
N GLY A 21 6.83 12.33 21.62
CA GLY A 21 6.64 10.89 21.85
C GLY A 21 5.40 10.26 21.19
N ALA A 22 4.40 11.06 20.81
CA ALA A 22 3.15 10.60 20.17
C ALA A 22 3.20 10.55 18.63
N TYR A 23 4.24 11.12 18.00
CA TYR A 23 4.36 11.18 16.54
C TYR A 23 4.55 9.79 15.89
N LEU A 24 5.39 8.94 16.49
CA LEU A 24 5.67 7.59 15.99
C LEU A 24 4.41 6.69 15.99
N PRO A 25 3.62 6.60 17.08
CA PRO A 25 2.36 5.86 17.07
C PRO A 25 1.35 6.35 16.03
N LEU A 26 1.20 7.67 15.86
CA LEU A 26 0.29 8.24 14.86
C LEU A 26 0.73 7.91 13.44
N LEU A 27 2.03 8.05 13.15
CA LEU A 27 2.61 7.70 11.86
C LEU A 27 2.41 6.21 11.55
N THR A 28 2.67 5.34 12.53
CA THR A 28 2.44 3.89 12.41
C THR A 28 0.98 3.56 12.15
N GLY A 29 0.04 4.25 12.81
CA GLY A 29 -1.39 4.09 12.56
C GLY A 29 -1.79 4.47 11.13
N THR A 30 -1.27 5.59 10.62
CA THR A 30 -1.54 6.00 9.22
C THR A 30 -0.92 5.05 8.20
N ALA A 31 0.27 4.52 8.47
CA ALA A 31 0.94 3.55 7.60
C ALA A 31 0.20 2.20 7.59
N ALA A 32 -0.25 1.73 8.75
CA ALA A 32 -1.07 0.52 8.87
C ALA A 32 -2.40 0.66 8.10
N LEU A 33 -3.06 1.82 8.20
CA LEU A 33 -4.27 2.09 7.43
C LEU A 33 -4.00 2.13 5.93
N ALA A 34 -2.94 2.80 5.49
CA ALA A 34 -2.54 2.82 4.07
C ALA A 34 -2.30 1.40 3.54
N SER A 35 -1.54 0.59 4.28
CA SER A 35 -1.28 -0.80 3.92
C SER A 35 -2.55 -1.66 3.88
N PHE A 36 -3.45 -1.47 4.85
CA PHE A 36 -4.76 -2.14 4.87
C PHE A 36 -5.56 -1.79 3.61
N THR A 37 -5.65 -0.51 3.28
CA THR A 37 -6.41 -0.02 2.13
C THR A 37 -5.82 -0.55 0.81
N MET A 38 -4.50 -0.58 0.66
CA MET A 38 -3.84 -1.15 -0.52
C MET A 38 -4.11 -2.65 -0.67
N MET A 39 -4.15 -3.39 0.45
CA MET A 39 -4.46 -4.83 0.45
C MET A 39 -5.91 -5.11 0.01
N VAL A 40 -6.86 -4.28 0.46
CA VAL A 40 -8.26 -4.32 0.01
C VAL A 40 -8.34 -4.15 -1.51
N SER A 41 -7.70 -3.13 -2.09
CA SER A 41 -7.71 -2.95 -3.55
C SER A 41 -6.98 -4.07 -4.31
N GLY A 42 -5.90 -4.60 -3.73
CA GLY A 42 -5.19 -5.75 -4.28
C GLY A 42 -6.12 -6.95 -4.51
N THR A 43 -7.02 -7.20 -3.57
CA THR A 43 -7.92 -8.36 -3.53
C THR A 43 -9.25 -8.14 -4.24
N SER A 44 -9.77 -6.90 -4.27
CA SER A 44 -11.00 -6.55 -4.99
C SER A 44 -10.95 -6.87 -6.50
N ILE A 45 -9.76 -6.91 -7.11
CA ILE A 45 -9.61 -7.23 -8.54
C ILE A 45 -10.06 -8.66 -8.89
N GLY A 46 -10.01 -9.59 -7.94
CA GLY A 46 -10.42 -10.98 -8.17
C GLY A 46 -11.88 -11.07 -8.63
N VAL A 47 -12.72 -10.15 -8.15
CA VAL A 47 -14.14 -10.04 -8.53
C VAL A 47 -14.32 -9.34 -9.88
N ALA A 48 -13.34 -8.55 -10.31
CA ALA A 48 -13.37 -7.83 -11.58
C ALA A 48 -12.97 -8.67 -12.79
N VAL A 49 -12.35 -9.84 -12.57
CA VAL A 49 -11.78 -10.69 -13.63
C VAL A 49 -12.79 -10.94 -14.77
N PRO A 50 -14.04 -11.39 -14.51
CA PRO A 50 -15.02 -11.60 -15.58
C PRO A 50 -15.40 -10.31 -16.32
N HIS A 51 -15.47 -9.17 -15.62
CA HIS A 51 -15.77 -7.87 -16.22
C HIS A 51 -14.63 -7.36 -17.11
N VAL A 52 -13.37 -7.56 -16.70
CA VAL A 52 -12.18 -7.22 -17.50
C VAL A 52 -12.12 -8.09 -18.75
N MET A 53 -12.42 -9.39 -18.64
CA MET A 53 -12.53 -10.29 -19.79
C MET A 53 -13.56 -9.79 -20.81
N GLY A 54 -14.76 -9.40 -20.34
CA GLY A 54 -15.82 -8.86 -21.20
C GLY A 54 -15.46 -7.50 -21.81
N ALA A 55 -14.81 -6.61 -21.06
CA ALA A 55 -14.47 -5.26 -21.52
C ALA A 55 -13.36 -5.23 -22.59
N PHE A 56 -12.39 -6.14 -22.52
CA PHE A 56 -11.24 -6.18 -23.43
C PHE A 56 -11.23 -7.38 -24.38
N GLY A 57 -12.22 -8.28 -24.30
CA GLY A 57 -12.28 -9.49 -25.10
C GLY A 57 -11.09 -10.45 -24.86
N VAL A 58 -10.54 -10.45 -23.64
CA VAL A 58 -9.35 -11.24 -23.29
C VAL A 58 -9.73 -12.58 -22.63
N GLY A 59 -8.91 -13.60 -22.86
CA GLY A 59 -9.04 -14.90 -22.21
C GLY A 59 -8.78 -14.85 -20.70
N GLN A 60 -9.24 -15.90 -20.01
CA GLN A 60 -9.06 -16.06 -18.57
C GLN A 60 -7.59 -16.11 -18.16
N ASP A 61 -6.74 -16.70 -18.99
CA ASP A 61 -5.28 -16.75 -18.83
C ASP A 61 -4.67 -15.35 -18.69
N LYS A 62 -5.06 -14.43 -19.59
CA LYS A 62 -4.61 -13.03 -19.54
C LYS A 62 -5.17 -12.31 -18.33
N ALA A 63 -6.46 -12.45 -18.05
CA ALA A 63 -7.08 -11.80 -16.89
C ALA A 63 -6.49 -12.29 -15.56
N GLN A 64 -6.07 -13.56 -15.47
CA GLN A 64 -5.32 -14.08 -14.31
C GLN A 64 -3.89 -13.53 -14.24
N LEU A 65 -3.20 -13.37 -15.38
CA LEU A 65 -1.87 -12.73 -15.45
C LEU A 65 -1.87 -11.32 -14.86
N MET A 66 -2.96 -10.57 -15.02
CA MET A 66 -3.12 -9.26 -14.39
C MET A 66 -3.13 -9.34 -12.85
N ALA A 67 -3.74 -10.37 -12.26
CA ALA A 67 -3.76 -10.53 -10.81
C ALA A 67 -2.40 -11.03 -10.28
N THR A 68 -1.78 -12.01 -10.95
CA THR A 68 -0.47 -12.54 -10.54
C THR A 68 0.65 -11.54 -10.70
N SER A 69 0.65 -10.71 -11.74
CA SER A 69 1.66 -9.66 -11.93
C SER A 69 1.69 -8.65 -10.78
N PHE A 70 0.54 -8.30 -10.19
CA PHE A 70 0.47 -7.50 -8.98
C PHE A 70 1.18 -8.18 -7.80
N TYR A 71 0.92 -9.47 -7.56
CA TYR A 71 1.53 -10.19 -6.44
C TYR A 71 3.03 -10.39 -6.62
N ILE A 72 3.49 -10.69 -7.84
CA ILE A 72 4.92 -10.81 -8.16
C ILE A 72 5.63 -9.46 -7.94
N ALA A 73 5.02 -8.37 -8.41
CA ALA A 73 5.56 -7.03 -8.22
C ALA A 73 5.60 -6.65 -6.72
N MET A 74 4.56 -7.00 -5.98
CA MET A 74 4.47 -6.78 -4.53
C MET A 74 5.55 -7.55 -3.76
N THR A 75 5.73 -8.84 -4.02
CA THR A 75 6.73 -9.65 -3.31
C THR A 75 8.16 -9.24 -3.68
N THR A 76 8.39 -8.92 -4.94
CA THR A 76 9.71 -8.46 -5.41
C THR A 76 10.07 -7.10 -4.81
N SER A 77 9.13 -6.16 -4.74
CA SER A 77 9.40 -4.83 -4.21
C SER A 77 9.65 -4.81 -2.70
N GLN A 78 9.10 -5.76 -1.95
CA GLN A 78 9.41 -5.93 -0.52
C GLN A 78 10.91 -6.11 -0.29
N LEU A 79 11.61 -6.84 -1.17
CA LEU A 79 13.06 -7.04 -1.10
C LEU A 79 13.84 -5.75 -1.36
N LEU A 80 13.33 -4.88 -2.24
CA LEU A 80 13.94 -3.61 -2.60
C LEU A 80 13.77 -2.52 -1.54
N ASN A 81 12.90 -2.75 -0.54
CA ASN A 81 12.60 -1.74 0.46
C ASN A 81 13.82 -1.31 1.28
N ALA A 82 14.72 -2.25 1.62
CA ALA A 82 15.93 -1.93 2.39
C ALA A 82 16.83 -0.93 1.65
N TRP A 83 17.00 -1.13 0.34
CA TRP A 83 17.77 -0.22 -0.51
C TRP A 83 17.06 1.13 -0.68
N LEU A 84 15.75 1.13 -0.95
CA LEU A 84 14.98 2.36 -1.16
C LEU A 84 14.99 3.26 0.09
N VAL A 85 14.76 2.67 1.26
CA VAL A 85 14.81 3.39 2.54
C VAL A 85 16.22 3.91 2.83
N GLY A 86 17.25 3.13 2.51
CA GLY A 86 18.65 3.56 2.64
C GLY A 86 19.02 4.72 1.70
N ALA A 87 18.46 4.76 0.49
CA ALA A 87 18.79 5.75 -0.53
C ALA A 87 18.09 7.10 -0.33
N ILE A 88 16.78 7.10 -0.05
CA ILE A 88 15.97 8.34 -0.01
C ILE A 88 15.36 8.63 1.37
N GLY A 89 15.56 7.74 2.34
CA GLY A 89 15.04 7.87 3.70
C GLY A 89 13.59 7.39 3.84
N GLN A 90 13.23 6.91 5.05
CA GLN A 90 11.93 6.30 5.37
C GLN A 90 10.74 7.20 5.03
N ARG A 91 10.82 8.50 5.35
CA ARG A 91 9.71 9.44 5.15
C ARG A 91 9.45 9.74 3.68
N ARG A 92 10.51 10.00 2.90
CA ARG A 92 10.36 10.28 1.45
C ARG A 92 9.94 9.02 0.71
N ALA A 93 10.47 7.86 1.09
CA ALA A 93 10.06 6.58 0.52
C ALA A 93 8.57 6.29 0.76
N PHE A 94 8.05 6.55 1.97
CA PHE A 94 6.63 6.37 2.26
C PHE A 94 5.73 7.29 1.39
N SER A 95 6.06 8.58 1.32
CA SER A 95 5.32 9.53 0.47
C SER A 95 5.40 9.19 -1.01
N PHE A 96 6.57 8.77 -1.50
CA PHE A 96 6.76 8.31 -2.87
C PHE A 96 5.87 7.11 -3.20
N ASN A 97 5.82 6.11 -2.32
CA ASN A 97 4.99 4.92 -2.53
C ASN A 97 3.50 5.23 -2.57
N LEU A 98 3.04 6.16 -1.73
CA LEU A 98 1.65 6.60 -1.74
C LEU A 98 1.31 7.31 -3.06
N LEU A 99 2.17 8.20 -3.53
CA LEU A 99 2.00 8.88 -4.82
C LEU A 99 2.05 7.89 -5.99
N LEU A 100 2.97 6.92 -5.95
CA LEU A 100 3.10 5.88 -6.95
C LEU A 100 1.82 5.04 -7.05
N PHE A 101 1.25 4.67 -5.91
CA PHE A 101 0.00 3.93 -5.87
C PHE A 101 -1.17 4.73 -6.43
N VAL A 102 -1.31 5.99 -6.03
CA VAL A 102 -2.37 6.87 -6.55
C VAL A 102 -2.24 7.09 -8.06
N ALA A 103 -1.02 7.34 -8.55
CA ALA A 103 -0.77 7.50 -9.98
C ALA A 103 -1.12 6.22 -10.75
N ALA A 104 -0.72 5.05 -10.25
CA ALA A 104 -1.03 3.78 -10.86
C ALA A 104 -2.54 3.44 -10.83
N SER A 105 -3.24 3.84 -9.77
CA SER A 105 -4.70 3.79 -9.69
C SER A 105 -5.38 4.63 -10.79
N VAL A 106 -4.90 5.87 -11.00
CA VAL A 106 -5.43 6.74 -12.06
C VAL A 106 -5.18 6.15 -13.45
N ILE A 107 -3.96 5.67 -13.71
CA ILE A 107 -3.59 5.01 -14.98
C ILE A 107 -4.46 3.78 -15.23
N GLY A 108 -4.71 2.96 -14.20
CA GLY A 108 -5.56 1.77 -14.32
C GLY A 108 -7.03 2.12 -14.58
N ALA A 109 -7.53 3.20 -13.98
CA ALA A 109 -8.91 3.67 -14.19
C ALA A 109 -9.11 4.20 -15.62
N SER A 110 -8.13 4.93 -16.15
CA SER A 110 -8.15 5.49 -17.50
C SER A 110 -7.67 4.52 -18.58
N ALA A 111 -7.46 3.24 -18.25
CA ALA A 111 -6.92 2.28 -19.21
C ALA A 111 -7.89 1.97 -20.35
N GLU A 112 -7.44 2.14 -21.59
CA GLU A 112 -8.18 1.83 -22.82
C GLU A 112 -7.76 0.49 -23.43
N GLU A 113 -6.62 -0.04 -23.01
CA GLU A 113 -6.10 -1.34 -23.44
C GLU A 113 -5.74 -2.23 -22.25
N PHE A 114 -5.84 -3.54 -22.44
CA PHE A 114 -5.50 -4.53 -21.41
C PHE A 114 -4.06 -4.39 -20.90
N GLY A 115 -3.11 -4.08 -21.78
CA GLY A 115 -1.70 -3.89 -21.41
C GLY A 115 -1.50 -2.74 -20.40
N MET A 116 -2.27 -1.66 -20.52
CA MET A 116 -2.22 -0.52 -19.61
C MET A 116 -2.76 -0.90 -18.21
N VAL A 117 -3.77 -1.78 -18.16
CA VAL A 117 -4.28 -2.34 -16.89
C VAL A 117 -3.20 -3.19 -16.22
N VAL A 118 -2.54 -4.08 -16.96
CA VAL A 118 -1.45 -4.92 -16.42
C VAL A 118 -0.29 -4.05 -15.92
N PHE A 119 0.12 -3.05 -16.68
CA PHE A 119 1.17 -2.11 -16.26
C PHE A 119 0.78 -1.37 -14.97
N ALA A 120 -0.43 -0.82 -14.91
CA ALA A 120 -0.95 -0.19 -13.69
C ALA A 120 -0.92 -1.14 -12.48
N ARG A 121 -1.23 -2.42 -12.69
CA ARG A 121 -1.19 -3.44 -11.63
C ARG A 121 0.22 -3.77 -11.15
N VAL A 122 1.20 -3.83 -12.05
CA VAL A 122 2.60 -3.99 -11.68
C VAL A 122 3.03 -2.80 -10.81
N VAL A 123 2.74 -1.56 -11.22
CA VAL A 123 3.12 -0.36 -10.47
C VAL A 123 2.40 -0.27 -9.12
N GLN A 124 1.10 -0.62 -9.05
CA GLN A 124 0.38 -0.72 -7.77
C GLN A 124 0.99 -1.78 -6.85
N GLY A 125 1.37 -2.94 -7.39
CA GLY A 125 2.02 -4.01 -6.64
C GLY A 125 3.34 -3.54 -6.02
N ILE A 126 4.16 -2.82 -6.78
CA ILE A 126 5.41 -2.24 -6.29
C ILE A 126 5.15 -1.35 -5.07
N GLY A 127 4.21 -0.40 -5.18
CA GLY A 127 3.86 0.50 -4.08
C GLY A 127 3.33 -0.24 -2.85
N ALA A 128 2.46 -1.23 -3.05
CA ALA A 128 1.85 -2.02 -1.97
C ALA A 128 2.87 -2.87 -1.21
N GLY A 129 3.85 -3.44 -1.90
CA GLY A 129 4.92 -4.23 -1.26
C GLY A 129 5.81 -3.35 -0.38
N LEU A 130 6.24 -2.20 -0.91
CA LEU A 130 7.09 -1.26 -0.18
C LEU A 130 6.40 -0.70 1.07
N ILE A 131 5.14 -0.28 0.97
CA ILE A 131 4.38 0.25 2.13
C ILE A 131 4.21 -0.81 3.23
N GLN A 132 3.98 -2.08 2.88
CA GLN A 132 3.87 -3.15 3.88
C GLN A 132 5.16 -3.30 4.69
N THR A 133 6.31 -3.38 4.01
CA THR A 133 7.61 -3.50 4.69
C THR A 133 7.96 -2.25 5.51
N GLN A 134 7.61 -1.06 5.03
CA GLN A 134 7.82 0.19 5.77
C GLN A 134 6.95 0.26 7.03
N THR A 135 5.70 -0.18 6.93
CA THR A 135 4.77 -0.22 8.06
C THR A 135 5.27 -1.17 9.14
N MET A 136 5.75 -2.35 8.77
CA MET A 136 6.35 -3.29 9.71
C MET A 136 7.55 -2.66 10.45
N LEU A 137 8.42 -1.97 9.74
CA LEU A 137 9.57 -1.28 10.34
C LEU A 137 9.12 -0.18 11.32
N LEU A 138 8.08 0.60 10.97
CA LEU A 138 7.52 1.63 11.83
C LEU A 138 6.89 1.04 13.11
N ILE A 139 6.20 -0.10 13.02
CA ILE A 139 5.68 -0.82 14.19
C ILE A 139 6.84 -1.25 15.11
N PHE A 140 7.91 -1.83 14.55
CA PHE A 140 9.09 -2.23 15.30
C PHE A 140 9.76 -1.07 16.06
N GLN A 141 9.73 0.13 15.48
CA GLN A 141 10.35 1.33 16.07
C GLN A 141 9.43 2.08 17.04
N ALA A 142 8.12 2.06 16.80
CA ALA A 142 7.13 2.76 17.62
C ALA A 142 6.83 2.03 18.93
N PHE A 143 6.89 0.69 18.94
CA PHE A 143 6.53 -0.12 20.10
C PHE A 143 7.76 -0.72 20.81
N PRO A 144 7.75 -0.77 22.16
CA PRO A 144 8.82 -1.37 22.94
C PRO A 144 8.88 -2.90 22.72
N PRO A 145 10.05 -3.55 22.89
CA PRO A 145 10.28 -4.95 22.54
C PRO A 145 9.20 -5.92 23.02
N GLU A 146 8.69 -5.70 24.23
CA GLU A 146 7.71 -6.54 24.92
C GLU A 146 6.31 -6.45 24.28
N ARG A 147 6.01 -5.35 23.58
CA ARG A 147 4.70 -5.10 22.94
C ARG A 147 4.73 -5.23 21.41
N ARG A 148 5.90 -5.45 20.81
CA ARG A 148 6.06 -5.61 19.35
C ARG A 148 5.27 -6.80 18.82
N GLY A 149 5.26 -7.92 19.52
CA GLY A 149 4.51 -9.11 19.13
C GLY A 149 3.00 -8.84 19.03
N THR A 150 2.41 -8.19 20.03
CA THR A 150 1.00 -7.80 20.02
C THR A 150 0.69 -6.79 18.91
N ALA A 151 1.54 -5.77 18.72
CA ALA A 151 1.35 -4.76 17.68
C ALA A 151 1.42 -5.36 16.27
N MET A 152 2.38 -6.28 16.03
CA MET A 152 2.47 -7.04 14.78
C MET A 152 1.29 -7.99 14.59
N GLY A 153 0.81 -8.63 15.66
CA GLY A 153 -0.39 -9.47 15.61
C GLY A 153 -1.64 -8.69 15.20
N ILE A 154 -1.85 -7.49 15.75
CA ILE A 154 -2.96 -6.60 15.36
C ILE A 154 -2.83 -6.18 13.90
N TYR A 155 -1.63 -5.82 13.45
CA TYR A 155 -1.38 -5.46 12.06
C TYR A 155 -1.66 -6.63 11.11
N ALA A 156 -1.16 -7.83 11.41
CA ALA A 156 -1.40 -9.04 10.62
C ALA A 156 -2.90 -9.41 10.59
N ALA A 157 -3.60 -9.32 11.72
CA ALA A 157 -5.04 -9.52 11.78
C ALA A 157 -5.78 -8.51 10.88
N GLY A 158 -5.35 -7.25 10.88
CA GLY A 158 -5.86 -6.22 9.96
C GLY A 158 -5.68 -6.59 8.50
N LEU A 159 -4.51 -7.12 8.09
CA LEU A 159 -4.27 -7.56 6.72
C LEU A 159 -5.16 -8.75 6.33
N VAL A 160 -5.38 -9.71 7.23
CA VAL A 160 -6.28 -10.84 6.97
C VAL A 160 -7.73 -10.36 6.82
N LEU A 161 -8.16 -9.41 7.67
CA LEU A 161 -9.46 -8.76 7.53
C LEU A 161 -9.58 -8.02 6.19
N ALA A 162 -8.53 -7.34 5.73
CA ALA A 162 -8.52 -6.69 4.43
C ALA A 162 -8.77 -7.69 3.28
N ILE A 163 -8.16 -8.88 3.35
CA ILE A 163 -8.36 -9.94 2.36
C ILE A 163 -9.81 -10.45 2.40
N GLY A 164 -10.39 -10.61 3.58
CA GLY A 164 -11.80 -11.05 3.71
C GLY A 164 -12.81 -10.00 3.23
N VAL A 165 -12.56 -8.73 3.53
CA VAL A 165 -13.47 -7.61 3.19
C VAL A 165 -13.30 -7.14 1.75
N GLY A 166 -12.11 -7.32 1.17
CA GLY A 166 -11.75 -6.85 -0.17
C GLY A 166 -12.67 -7.31 -1.30
N PRO A 167 -13.04 -8.60 -1.40
CA PRO A 167 -14.00 -9.08 -2.39
C PRO A 167 -15.40 -8.49 -2.20
N ALA A 168 -15.89 -8.37 -0.96
CA ALA A 168 -17.22 -7.83 -0.68
C ALA A 168 -17.32 -6.35 -1.09
N LEU A 169 -16.32 -5.54 -0.73
CA LEU A 169 -16.25 -4.14 -1.16
C LEU A 169 -16.04 -4.02 -2.68
N GLY A 170 -15.19 -4.87 -3.26
CA GLY A 170 -14.93 -4.92 -4.70
C GLY A 170 -16.19 -5.22 -5.50
N GLY A 171 -16.96 -6.23 -5.08
CA GLY A 171 -18.22 -6.62 -5.70
C GLY A 171 -19.27 -5.51 -5.66
N ALA A 172 -19.50 -4.92 -4.49
CA ALA A 172 -20.43 -3.81 -4.34
C ALA A 172 -20.06 -2.59 -5.22
N VAL A 173 -18.76 -2.29 -5.34
CA VAL A 173 -18.28 -1.21 -6.20
C VAL A 173 -18.46 -1.52 -7.68
N VAL A 174 -18.18 -2.75 -8.10
CA VAL A 174 -18.37 -3.20 -9.50
C VAL A 174 -19.83 -3.14 -9.89
N GLU A 175 -20.73 -3.57 -9.01
CA GLU A 175 -22.16 -3.63 -9.27
C GLU A 175 -22.78 -2.23 -9.43
N ILE A 176 -22.33 -1.25 -8.63
CA ILE A 176 -22.91 0.11 -8.63
C ILE A 176 -22.20 1.03 -9.64
N PHE A 177 -20.88 0.93 -9.77
CA PHE A 177 -20.07 1.90 -10.51
C PHE A 177 -19.26 1.29 -11.67
N GLY A 178 -19.18 -0.03 -11.78
CA GLY A 178 -18.39 -0.73 -12.79
C GLY A 178 -16.93 -0.99 -12.38
N TRP A 179 -16.28 -1.90 -13.10
CA TRP A 179 -14.94 -2.41 -12.75
C TRP A 179 -13.83 -1.34 -12.69
N ARG A 180 -13.98 -0.26 -13.46
CA ARG A 180 -13.01 0.86 -13.46
C ARG A 180 -12.92 1.55 -12.10
N TYR A 181 -14.00 1.55 -11.31
CA TYR A 181 -14.01 2.19 -10.00
C TYR A 181 -13.29 1.39 -8.92
N ILE A 182 -12.98 0.11 -9.14
CA ILE A 182 -12.06 -0.64 -8.26
C ILE A 182 -10.69 0.03 -8.22
N MET A 183 -10.27 0.65 -9.33
CA MET A 183 -9.00 1.37 -9.41
C MET A 183 -9.05 2.71 -8.66
N PHE A 184 -10.24 3.29 -8.48
CA PHE A 184 -10.44 4.63 -7.91
C PHE A 184 -10.76 4.64 -6.40
N HIS A 185 -11.29 3.53 -5.86
CA HIS A 185 -11.97 3.49 -4.55
C HIS A 185 -11.10 3.89 -3.32
N ILE A 186 -9.80 4.12 -3.50
CA ILE A 186 -8.86 4.44 -2.41
C ILE A 186 -8.61 5.95 -2.24
N ILE A 187 -9.15 6.83 -3.08
CA ILE A 187 -8.87 8.28 -2.95
C ILE A 187 -9.79 8.97 -1.91
N VAL A 188 -11.00 8.44 -1.65
CA VAL A 188 -12.01 9.16 -0.84
C VAL A 188 -11.83 9.01 0.68
N SER A 189 -11.12 7.98 1.17
CA SER A 189 -10.95 7.75 2.62
C SER A 189 -9.88 8.66 3.29
N GLN A 190 -8.87 9.12 2.54
CA GLN A 190 -7.73 9.85 3.11
C GLN A 190 -7.89 11.38 3.10
N ILE A 191 -8.85 11.91 2.34
CA ILE A 191 -9.01 13.37 2.15
C ILE A 191 -9.93 14.00 3.21
N ARG A 192 -10.71 13.23 3.97
CA ARG A 192 -11.75 13.77 4.86
C ARG A 192 -11.36 14.01 6.32
N LYS A 193 -10.08 13.91 6.70
CA LYS A 193 -9.62 14.20 8.09
C LYS A 193 -8.66 15.39 8.23
N LYS A 194 -8.87 16.44 7.44
CA LYS A 194 -8.40 17.80 7.76
C LYS A 194 -9.50 18.80 7.46
N GLY A 195 -10.39 18.97 8.41
CA GLY A 195 -11.43 19.98 8.39
C GLY A 195 -12.15 19.96 9.72
N TYR A 196 -11.84 20.97 10.54
CA TYR A 196 -12.29 21.27 11.90
C TYR A 196 -11.54 20.56 13.03
#